data_AF-A0A9P6HNE7-F1
#
_entry.id   AF-A0A9P6HNE7-F1
#
_cell.length_a   1.000
_cell.length_b   1.000
_cell.length_c   1.000
_cell.angle_alpha   90.00
_cell.angle_beta   90.00
_cell.angle_gamma   90.00
#
_symmetry.space_group_name_H-M   'P 1'
#
loop_
_entity.id
_entity.type
_entity.pdbx_description
1 polymer ?
#
loop_
_entity_poly.entity_id
_entity_poly.type
_entity_poly.pdbx_seq_one_letter_code
_entity_poly.pdbx_strand_id
1 'polypeptide(L)' 'YPHTVAVWYGDKDERIAVSAMRWLEQTMGTERCKVEVVKGADHGLMYNTNVVLDVFD' A
#
# COMPACT_ATOMS: atom_id res chain seq x y z
N TYR A 1 14.21 -13.34 4.07
CA TYR A 1 13.10 -12.60 4.70
C TYR A 1 11.82 -13.41 4.49
N PRO A 2 11.28 -14.07 5.52
CA PRO A 2 10.22 -15.07 5.38
C PRO A 2 8.79 -14.53 5.58
N HIS A 3 8.60 -13.23 5.80
CA HIS A 3 7.28 -12.66 6.11
C HIS A 3 6.59 -12.11 4.86
N THR A 4 5.29 -12.36 4.75
CA THR A 4 4.38 -11.69 3.82
C THR A 4 4.15 -10.25 4.27
N VAL A 5 4.22 -9.32 3.31
CA VAL A 5 4.07 -7.88 3.54
C VAL A 5 2.84 -7.39 2.79
N ALA A 6 1.97 -6.67 3.48
CA ALA A 6 0.88 -5.91 2.88
C ALA A 6 1.21 -4.42 2.98
N VAL A 7 1.02 -3.69 1.90
CA VAL A 7 1.28 -2.24 1.82
C VAL A 7 0.02 -1.57 1.32
N TRP A 8 -0.50 -0.62 2.10
CA TRP A 8 -1.58 0.25 1.67
C TRP A 8 -0.97 1.54 1.12
N TYR A 9 -1.42 1.94 -0.06
CA TYR A 9 -0.94 3.11 -0.78
C TYR A 9 -2.11 3.95 -1.29
N GLY A 10 -2.08 5.27 -1.06
CA GLY A 10 -3.08 6.21 -1.53
C GLY A 10 -2.82 6.60 -2.98
N ASP A 11 -3.83 6.50 -3.84
CA ASP A 11 -3.68 6.83 -5.28
C ASP A 11 -3.40 8.32 -5.56
N LYS A 12 -3.67 9.20 -4.60
CA LYS A 12 -3.38 10.63 -4.63
C LYS A 12 -2.16 11.01 -3.79
N ASP A 13 -1.32 10.04 -3.43
CA ASP A 13 -0.05 10.34 -2.77
C ASP A 13 0.83 11.17 -3.72
N GLU A 14 1.04 12.43 -3.35
CA GLU A 14 1.85 13.39 -4.09
C GLU A 14 3.37 13.19 -3.91
N ARG A 15 3.77 12.37 -2.93
CA ARG A 15 5.18 12.15 -2.55
C ARG A 15 5.73 10.86 -3.15
N ILE A 16 4.94 9.81 -3.16
CA ILE A 16 5.36 8.50 -3.69
C ILE A 16 4.53 8.17 -4.91
N ALA A 17 5.18 7.90 -6.04
CA ALA A 17 4.49 7.51 -7.26
C ALA A 17 3.99 6.06 -7.20
N VAL A 18 2.79 5.80 -7.74
CA VAL A 18 2.22 4.44 -7.84
C VAL A 18 3.14 3.45 -8.56
N SER A 19 3.93 3.92 -9.53
CA SER A 19 4.91 3.11 -10.25
C SER A 19 5.99 2.54 -9.33
N ALA A 20 6.40 3.27 -8.30
CA ALA A 20 7.37 2.80 -7.31
C ALA A 20 6.79 1.67 -6.45
N MET A 21 5.52 1.77 -6.06
CA MET A 21 4.84 0.71 -5.32
C MET A 21 4.61 -0.54 -6.17
N ARG A 22 4.27 -0.37 -7.45
CA ARG A 22 4.18 -1.50 -8.40
C ARG A 22 5.53 -2.17 -8.64
N TRP A 23 6.62 -1.39 -8.69
CA TRP A 23 7.96 -1.94 -8.75
C TRP A 23 8.32 -2.74 -7.49
N LEU A 24 7.94 -2.24 -6.30
CA LEU A 24 8.14 -2.96 -5.03
C LEU A 24 7.41 -4.31 -5.03
N GLU A 25 6.15 -4.32 -5.45
CA GLU A 25 5.33 -5.53 -5.57
C GLU A 25 5.96 -6.57 -6.50
N GLN A 26 6.42 -6.15 -7.68
CA GLN A 26 7.10 -7.02 -8.64
C GLN A 26 8.46 -7.54 -8.12
N THR A 27 9.23 -6.67 -7.47
CA THR A 27 10.58 -7.01 -6.97
C THR A 27 10.53 -7.99 -5.82
N MET A 28 9.55 -7.84 -4.92
CA MET A 28 9.36 -8.77 -3.80
C MET A 28 8.66 -10.08 -4.23
N GLY A 29 7.94 -10.03 -5.34
CA GLY A 29 7.09 -11.11 -5.84
C GLY A 29 5.69 -11.01 -5.25
N THR A 30 4.68 -11.25 -6.09
CA THR A 30 3.24 -11.08 -5.77
C THR A 30 2.75 -11.98 -4.65
N GLU A 31 3.45 -13.08 -4.36
CA GLU A 31 3.13 -13.96 -3.22
C GLU A 31 3.65 -13.42 -1.87
N ARG A 32 4.59 -12.47 -1.91
CA ARG A 32 5.30 -11.97 -0.72
C ARG A 32 4.98 -10.52 -0.40
N CYS A 33 4.64 -9.71 -1.40
CA CYS A 33 4.22 -8.33 -1.22
C CYS A 33 2.91 -8.11 -1.97
N LYS A 34 1.92 -7.58 -1.27
CA LYS A 34 0.64 -7.17 -1.85
C LYS A 34 0.47 -5.68 -1.64
N VAL A 35 0.29 -4.93 -2.72
CA VAL A 35 0.04 -3.49 -2.65
C VAL A 35 -1.45 -3.22 -2.86
N GLU A 36 -2.12 -2.78 -1.80
CA GLU A 36 -3.51 -2.34 -1.81
C GLU A 36 -3.58 -0.85 -2.12
N VAL A 37 -4.21 -0.50 -3.25
CA VAL A 37 -4.36 0.89 -3.68
C VAL A 37 -5.70 1.42 -3.17
N VAL A 38 -5.62 2.38 -2.25
CA VAL A 38 -6.78 3.04 -1.66
C VAL A 38 -7.13 4.25 -2.53
N LYS A 39 -8.30 4.19 -3.19
CA LYS A 39 -8.77 5.26 -4.07
C LYS A 39 -9.19 6.51 -3.30
N GLY A 40 -8.79 7.67 -3.80
CA GLY A 40 -9.09 8.97 -3.21
C GLY A 40 -8.29 9.30 -1.95
N ALA A 41 -7.36 8.45 -1.53
CA ALA A 41 -6.54 8.67 -0.34
C ALA A 41 -5.20 9.31 -0.71
N ASP A 42 -4.76 10.23 0.14
CA ASP A 42 -3.46 10.89 0.04
C ASP A 42 -2.40 10.15 0.88
N HIS A 43 -1.26 10.81 1.11
CA HIS A 43 -0.16 10.28 1.91
C HIS A 43 -0.53 9.99 3.38
N GLY A 44 -1.60 10.59 3.89
CA GLY A 44 -2.07 10.52 5.28
C GLY A 44 -2.96 9.32 5.59
N LEU A 45 -2.65 8.13 5.06
CA LEU A 45 -3.48 6.92 5.22
C LEU A 45 -3.82 6.57 6.67
N MET A 46 -2.90 6.85 7.61
CA MET A 46 -3.11 6.59 9.04
C MET A 46 -4.25 7.44 9.67
N TYR A 47 -4.67 8.52 9.00
CA TYR A 47 -5.80 9.33 9.43
C TYR A 47 -7.12 8.90 8.78
N ASN A 48 -7.07 8.02 7.79
CA ASN A 48 -8.27 7.47 7.15
C ASN A 48 -8.75 6.25 7.93
N THR A 49 -9.81 6.42 8.72
CA THR A 49 -10.36 5.37 9.60
C THR A 49 -10.68 4.08 8.84
N ASN A 50 -11.13 4.16 7.58
CA ASN A 50 -11.43 2.97 6.79
C ASN A 50 -10.16 2.15 6.49
N VAL A 51 -9.05 2.82 6.16
CA VAL A 51 -7.76 2.15 5.90
C VAL A 51 -7.21 1.54 7.19
N VAL A 52 -7.35 2.24 8.31
CA VAL A 52 -6.91 1.72 9.61
C VAL A 52 -7.68 0.44 9.97
N LEU A 53 -8.99 0.40 9.75
CA LEU A 53 -9.79 -0.80 9.99
C LEU A 53 -9.36 -1.96 9.07
N ASP A 54 -9.14 -1.71 7.78
CA ASP A 54 -8.69 -2.72 6.81
C ASP A 54 -7.31 -3.33 7.15
N VAL A 55 -6.48 -2.63 7.93
CA VAL A 55 -5.17 -3.13 8.37
C VAL A 55 -5.29 -4.12 9.55
N PHE A 56 -6.35 -4.02 10.35
CA PHE A 56 -6.54 -4.82 11.56
C PHE A 56 -7.47 -6.03 11.40
N ASP A 57 -8.21 -6.12 10.30
CA ASP A 57 -8.99 -7.31 9.89
C ASP A 57 -8.11 -8.37 9.21
#